data_AF-A0A811MHV3-F1
#
_entry.id   AF-A0A811MHV3-F1
#
_cell.length_a   1.000
_cell.length_b   1.000
_cell.length_c   1.000
_cell.angle_alpha   90.00
_cell.angle_beta   90.00
_cell.angle_gamma   90.00
#
_symmetry.space_group_name_H-M   'P 1'
#
loop_
_entity.id
_entity.type
_entity.pdbx_description
1 polymer ?
#
loop_
_entity_poly.entity_id
_entity_poly.type
_entity_poly.pdbx_seq_one_letter_code
_entity_poly.pdbx_strand_id
1 'polypeptide(L)'
;MSGDPRVPGAVCRINALPDDMLLLILSYLSARQVVQTCVLSRQWRNLWRSVPRINATSDEFEHMSDYYEEDTLLFKKFVNRFLMLRNPFALEDFRLWYDMPWESDDYSEDANLWICHALHCNARSVMVTITSKTLKVLIMDIDCSYTFEEQCSISIPSLIRLDYSTFQRIPLLKSMKSLERACAVLNTYYHTEVDDIRQFLKSLSGVTDLNFSYEGNMLNMGNIQWCPKFNNLTTLTTSQWCLHPDFYPLIVFLQNSPSLEILTLELRGVGHTHQRFIGELEERSFSCEHLDSVDIVCWGVQEHDPVLDNLVELLTENGIEPDEIHINI
;
A
#
# COMPACT_ATOMS: atom_id res chain seq x y z
N MET A 1 11.41 41.01 -61.47
CA MET A 1 12.44 40.68 -60.47
C MET A 1 12.43 41.74 -59.38
N SER A 2 12.01 41.38 -58.18
CA SER A 2 12.60 41.76 -56.90
C SER A 2 11.61 41.30 -55.83
N GLY A 3 11.92 40.15 -55.23
CA GLY A 3 11.11 39.54 -54.20
C GLY A 3 11.24 40.31 -52.90
N ASP A 4 10.10 40.49 -52.24
CA ASP A 4 10.00 40.96 -50.87
C ASP A 4 10.76 39.99 -49.95
N PRO A 5 11.76 40.44 -49.16
CA PRO A 5 12.49 39.55 -48.26
C PRO A 5 11.53 39.10 -47.16
N ARG A 6 11.20 37.81 -47.18
CA ARG A 6 10.46 37.14 -46.09
C ARG A 6 11.14 37.47 -44.76
N VAL A 7 10.45 38.21 -43.90
CA VAL A 7 10.81 38.38 -42.49
C VAL A 7 10.99 36.98 -41.90
N PRO A 8 12.15 36.66 -41.30
CA PRO A 8 12.32 35.39 -40.61
C PRO A 8 11.23 35.28 -39.55
N GLY A 9 10.37 34.26 -39.67
CA GLY A 9 9.31 34.01 -38.70
C GLY A 9 9.90 34.03 -37.30
N ALA A 10 9.28 34.79 -36.39
CA ALA A 10 9.75 34.96 -35.03
C ALA A 10 10.08 33.58 -34.44
N VAL A 11 11.36 33.33 -34.17
CA VAL A 11 11.83 32.08 -33.58
C VAL A 11 11.07 31.92 -32.26
N CYS A 12 10.24 30.89 -32.17
CA CYS A 12 9.45 30.62 -30.99
C CYS A 12 10.42 30.31 -29.84
N ARG A 13 10.61 31.29 -28.94
CA ARG A 13 11.67 31.26 -27.92
C ARG A 13 11.60 30.05 -26.99
N ILE A 14 10.42 29.47 -26.82
CA ILE A 14 10.23 28.25 -26.02
C ILE A 14 10.85 27.01 -26.68
N ASN A 15 10.86 26.93 -28.03
CA ASN A 15 11.51 25.84 -28.77
C ASN A 15 13.04 25.97 -28.79
N ALA A 16 13.59 27.06 -28.22
CA ALA A 16 15.04 27.20 -28.06
C ALA A 16 15.53 26.66 -26.70
N LEU A 17 14.62 26.26 -25.81
CA LEU A 17 14.96 25.63 -24.54
C LEU A 17 15.42 24.18 -24.78
N PRO A 18 16.38 23.68 -23.98
CA PRO A 18 16.74 22.27 -24.02
C PRO A 18 15.63 21.39 -23.44
N ASP A 19 15.62 20.12 -23.83
CA ASP A 19 14.53 19.19 -23.55
C ASP A 19 14.30 18.98 -22.04
N ASP A 20 15.34 19.04 -21.21
CA ASP A 20 15.26 18.94 -19.75
C ASP A 20 14.40 20.06 -19.14
N MET A 21 14.57 21.30 -19.60
CA MET A 21 13.76 22.44 -19.18
C MET A 21 12.32 22.33 -19.66
N LEU A 22 12.11 21.78 -20.86
CA LEU A 22 10.76 21.53 -21.38
C LEU A 22 10.04 20.45 -20.58
N LEU A 23 10.74 19.35 -20.24
CA LEU A 23 10.21 18.29 -19.37
C LEU A 23 9.87 18.82 -17.98
N LEU A 24 10.68 19.73 -17.43
CA LEU A 24 10.39 20.39 -16.15
C LEU A 24 9.13 21.26 -16.22
N ILE A 25 8.96 22.04 -17.29
CA ILE A 25 7.75 22.86 -17.50
C ILE A 25 6.52 21.94 -17.62
N LEU A 26 6.62 20.88 -18.43
CA LEU A 26 5.54 19.91 -18.62
C LEU A 26 5.16 19.18 -17.33
N SER A 27 6.12 19.01 -16.40
CA SER A 27 5.89 18.35 -15.10
C SER A 27 4.93 19.09 -14.16
N TYR A 28 4.58 20.35 -14.48
CA TYR A 28 3.57 21.13 -13.75
C TYR A 28 2.18 21.08 -14.39
N LEU A 29 2.04 20.45 -15.56
CA LEU A 29 0.79 20.31 -16.28
C LEU A 29 0.13 18.96 -15.96
N SER A 30 -1.18 18.87 -16.21
CA SER A 30 -1.87 17.58 -16.18
C SER A 30 -1.42 16.70 -17.36
N ALA A 31 -1.57 15.39 -17.21
CA ALA A 31 -1.19 14.41 -18.24
C ALA A 31 -1.85 14.71 -19.59
N ARG A 32 -3.11 15.15 -19.60
CA ARG A 32 -3.81 15.51 -20.83
C ARG A 32 -3.22 16.77 -21.47
N GLN A 33 -2.97 17.81 -20.69
CA GLN A 33 -2.33 19.05 -21.18
C GLN A 33 -0.94 18.77 -21.73
N VAL A 34 -0.16 17.92 -21.05
CA VAL A 34 1.14 17.44 -21.52
C VAL A 34 1.02 16.81 -22.91
N VAL A 35 0.07 15.90 -23.12
CA VAL A 35 -0.15 15.28 -24.45
C VAL A 35 -0.64 16.33 -25.47
N GLN A 36 -1.45 17.30 -25.07
CA GLN A 36 -1.90 18.37 -25.98
C GLN A 36 -0.73 19.23 -26.49
N THR A 37 0.36 19.37 -25.75
CA THR A 37 1.55 20.10 -26.23
C THR A 37 2.22 19.46 -27.45
N CYS A 38 1.92 18.19 -27.77
CA CYS A 38 2.49 17.47 -28.91
C CYS A 38 2.25 18.16 -30.27
N VAL A 39 1.22 19.02 -30.36
CA VAL A 39 0.88 19.72 -31.59
C VAL A 39 1.64 21.04 -31.78
N LEU A 40 2.37 21.51 -30.76
CA LEU A 40 3.05 22.80 -30.78
C LEU A 40 4.23 22.81 -31.76
N SER A 41 5.06 21.76 -31.78
CA SER A 41 6.17 21.62 -32.72
C SER A 41 6.68 20.17 -32.77
N ARG A 42 7.60 19.88 -33.71
CA ARG A 42 8.25 18.57 -33.82
C ARG A 42 8.99 18.16 -32.55
N GLN A 43 9.54 19.12 -31.80
CA GLN A 43 10.30 18.87 -30.57
C GLN A 43 9.36 18.34 -29.46
N TRP A 44 8.15 18.88 -29.35
CA TRP A 44 7.20 18.52 -28.28
C TRP A 44 6.50 17.18 -28.48
N ARG A 45 6.51 16.66 -29.71
CA ARG A 45 5.72 15.48 -30.12
C ARG A 45 5.90 14.25 -29.22
N ASN A 46 7.09 14.07 -28.66
CA ASN A 46 7.44 12.89 -27.87
C ASN A 46 7.86 13.23 -26.43
N LEU A 47 7.91 14.51 -26.03
CA LEU A 47 8.39 14.90 -24.70
C LEU A 47 7.53 14.30 -23.59
N TRP A 48 6.21 14.24 -23.80
CA TRP A 48 5.25 13.63 -22.87
C TRP A 48 5.64 12.21 -22.41
N ARG A 49 6.31 11.44 -23.27
CA ARG A 49 6.72 10.06 -22.97
C ARG A 49 7.83 9.96 -21.93
N SER A 50 8.53 11.06 -21.68
CA SER A 50 9.68 11.12 -20.78
C SER A 50 9.46 12.09 -19.61
N VAL A 51 8.23 12.59 -19.42
CA VAL A 51 7.95 13.53 -18.32
C VAL A 51 8.14 12.80 -16.98
N PRO A 52 8.94 13.37 -16.05
CA PRO A 52 9.21 12.74 -14.77
C PRO A 52 8.03 12.85 -13.79
N ARG A 53 7.11 13.81 -13.96
CA ARG A 53 5.93 13.96 -13.11
C ARG A 53 4.64 13.80 -13.89
N ILE A 54 3.78 12.92 -13.42
CA ILE A 54 2.46 12.68 -14.01
C ILE A 54 1.41 13.21 -13.05
N ASN A 55 0.50 14.03 -13.57
CA ASN A 55 -0.71 14.43 -12.86
C ASN A 55 -1.93 14.05 -13.69
N ALA A 56 -2.51 12.88 -13.42
CA ALA A 56 -3.72 12.39 -14.06
C ALA A 56 -4.93 12.75 -13.18
N THR A 57 -5.80 13.65 -13.67
CA THR A 57 -7.03 14.04 -12.98
C THR A 57 -8.25 13.77 -13.86
N SER A 58 -9.29 13.14 -13.29
CA SER A 58 -10.59 12.99 -13.93
C SER A 58 -11.33 14.32 -14.13
N ASP A 59 -11.01 15.39 -13.38
CA ASP A 59 -11.66 16.71 -13.50
C ASP A 59 -11.61 17.23 -14.94
N GLU A 60 -10.50 16.98 -15.62
CA GLU A 60 -10.28 17.44 -16.99
C GLU A 60 -11.12 16.71 -18.03
N PHE A 61 -11.87 15.68 -17.63
CA PHE A 61 -12.76 14.92 -18.48
C PHE A 61 -14.22 15.12 -18.10
N GLU A 62 -14.52 15.90 -17.07
CA GLU A 62 -15.90 16.24 -16.70
C GLU A 62 -16.60 17.03 -17.81
N HIS A 63 -17.87 16.70 -18.04
CA HIS A 63 -18.76 17.37 -19.00
C HIS A 63 -18.27 17.30 -20.45
N MET A 64 -17.50 16.27 -20.80
CA MET A 64 -17.06 16.04 -22.18
C MET A 64 -18.04 15.25 -23.02
N SER A 65 -18.98 14.60 -22.35
CA SER A 65 -20.10 13.87 -22.90
C SER A 65 -21.37 14.24 -22.13
N ASP A 66 -22.51 13.76 -22.63
CA ASP A 66 -23.80 13.94 -21.98
C ASP A 66 -23.95 13.04 -20.73
N TYR A 67 -23.01 12.10 -20.49
CA TYR A 67 -23.08 11.09 -19.44
C TYR A 67 -21.76 10.95 -18.66
N TYR A 68 -21.83 11.05 -17.33
CA TYR A 68 -20.66 10.92 -16.44
C TYR A 68 -19.86 9.60 -16.63
N GLU A 69 -20.53 8.51 -16.97
CA GLU A 69 -19.89 7.22 -17.23
C GLU A 69 -19.00 7.26 -18.48
N GLU A 70 -19.41 7.99 -19.52
CA GLU A 70 -18.61 8.15 -20.74
C GLU A 70 -17.37 9.01 -20.49
N ASP A 71 -17.49 10.08 -19.69
CA ASP A 71 -16.37 10.91 -19.24
C ASP A 71 -15.33 10.08 -18.48
N THR A 72 -15.81 9.22 -17.56
CA THR A 72 -14.96 8.27 -16.83
C THR A 72 -14.25 7.31 -17.78
N LEU A 73 -14.96 6.76 -18.78
CA LEU A 73 -14.38 5.86 -19.78
C LEU A 73 -13.33 6.56 -20.65
N LEU A 74 -13.54 7.83 -20.99
CA LEU A 74 -12.57 8.65 -21.72
C LEU A 74 -11.29 8.84 -20.91
N PHE A 75 -11.42 9.19 -19.63
CA PHE A 75 -10.29 9.29 -18.70
C PHE A 75 -9.51 7.97 -18.64
N LYS A 76 -10.21 6.85 -18.43
CA LYS A 76 -9.58 5.52 -18.39
C LYS A 76 -8.78 5.21 -19.64
N LYS A 77 -9.43 5.31 -20.81
CA LYS A 77 -8.78 5.05 -22.11
C LYS A 77 -7.57 5.95 -22.31
N PHE A 78 -7.66 7.20 -21.87
CA PHE A 78 -6.55 8.13 -21.91
C PHE A 78 -5.38 7.68 -21.03
N VAL A 79 -5.61 7.44 -19.73
CA VAL A 79 -4.56 7.07 -18.78
C VAL A 79 -3.92 5.74 -19.16
N ASN A 80 -4.73 4.72 -19.48
CA ASN A 80 -4.24 3.42 -19.97
C ASN A 80 -3.29 3.58 -21.16
N ARG A 81 -3.71 4.36 -22.16
CA ARG A 81 -2.88 4.57 -23.36
C ARG A 81 -1.66 5.45 -23.08
N PHE A 82 -1.78 6.43 -22.20
CA PHE A 82 -0.68 7.28 -21.79
C PHE A 82 0.42 6.47 -21.10
N LEU A 83 0.06 5.66 -20.10
CA LEU A 83 1.01 4.83 -19.35
C LEU A 83 1.63 3.73 -20.23
N MET A 84 0.83 3.05 -21.07
CA MET A 84 1.34 2.03 -22.00
C MET A 84 2.38 2.55 -23.00
N LEU A 85 2.28 3.82 -23.40
CA LEU A 85 3.13 4.41 -24.43
C LEU A 85 4.27 5.26 -23.86
N ARG A 86 4.34 5.37 -22.53
CA ARG A 86 5.41 6.07 -21.85
C ARG A 86 6.72 5.30 -22.01
N ASN A 87 7.83 6.01 -22.05
CA ASN A 87 9.14 5.38 -21.99
C ASN A 87 9.38 4.86 -20.56
N PRO A 88 10.17 3.78 -20.38
CA PRO A 88 10.46 3.19 -19.06
C PRO A 88 11.49 4.04 -18.27
N PHE A 89 11.26 5.34 -18.16
CA PHE A 89 12.06 6.23 -17.31
C PHE A 89 11.48 6.27 -15.90
N ALA A 90 12.34 6.50 -14.91
CA ALA A 90 11.90 6.70 -13.54
C ALA A 90 10.87 7.85 -13.45
N LEU A 91 9.88 7.68 -12.58
CA LEU A 91 8.97 8.77 -12.21
C LEU A 91 9.52 9.49 -10.98
N GLU A 92 9.39 10.81 -10.93
CA GLU A 92 9.60 11.60 -9.71
C GLU A 92 8.29 11.69 -8.91
N ASP A 93 7.18 11.95 -9.58
CA ASP A 93 5.89 12.17 -8.92
C ASP A 93 4.77 11.57 -9.77
N PHE A 94 3.94 10.74 -9.17
CA PHE A 94 2.70 10.25 -9.80
C PHE A 94 1.51 10.66 -8.95
N ARG A 95 0.72 11.57 -9.50
CA ARG A 95 -0.53 12.04 -8.91
C ARG A 95 -1.70 11.48 -9.72
N LEU A 96 -2.56 10.76 -9.03
CA LEU A 96 -3.81 10.27 -9.58
C LEU A 96 -4.96 10.83 -8.76
N TRP A 97 -5.81 11.62 -9.41
CA TRP A 97 -7.11 12.03 -8.92
C TRP A 97 -8.17 11.37 -9.79
N TYR A 98 -8.94 10.46 -9.19
CA TYR A 98 -9.87 9.63 -9.92
C TYR A 98 -11.20 9.57 -9.18
N ASP A 99 -12.20 10.26 -9.74
CA ASP A 99 -13.60 10.20 -9.33
C ASP A 99 -14.31 9.07 -10.07
N MET A 100 -15.00 8.22 -9.31
CA MET A 100 -15.47 6.91 -9.76
C MET A 100 -17.00 6.82 -9.75
N PRO A 101 -17.63 6.37 -10.84
CA PRO A 101 -19.09 6.20 -10.90
C PRO A 101 -19.63 5.23 -9.85
N TRP A 102 -20.91 5.37 -9.56
CA TRP A 102 -21.55 4.90 -8.35
C TRP A 102 -21.98 3.43 -8.39
N GLU A 103 -21.91 2.77 -9.55
CA GLU A 103 -22.67 1.53 -9.81
C GLU A 103 -21.87 0.34 -10.36
N SER A 104 -20.53 0.37 -10.40
CA SER A 104 -19.79 -0.78 -10.97
C SER A 104 -18.42 -1.06 -10.35
N ASP A 105 -18.22 -2.33 -10.02
CA ASP A 105 -16.98 -2.91 -9.49
C ASP A 105 -15.87 -3.00 -10.54
N ASP A 106 -16.22 -2.98 -11.83
CA ASP A 106 -15.30 -3.13 -12.98
C ASP A 106 -14.33 -1.93 -13.12
N TYR A 107 -14.52 -0.90 -12.31
CA TYR A 107 -13.73 0.32 -12.35
C TYR A 107 -12.51 0.31 -11.42
N SER A 108 -12.41 -0.64 -10.49
CA SER A 108 -11.27 -0.75 -9.57
C SER A 108 -10.01 -1.30 -10.22
N GLU A 109 -10.14 -2.14 -11.25
CA GLU A 109 -9.00 -2.80 -11.91
C GLU A 109 -8.06 -1.79 -12.59
N ASP A 110 -8.62 -0.82 -13.30
CA ASP A 110 -7.85 0.23 -13.97
C ASP A 110 -7.01 1.05 -12.97
N ALA A 111 -7.63 1.46 -11.85
CA ALA A 111 -6.94 2.22 -10.81
C ALA A 111 -5.78 1.41 -10.21
N ASN A 112 -6.01 0.13 -9.92
CA ASN A 112 -4.96 -0.77 -9.45
C ASN A 112 -3.82 -0.87 -10.47
N LEU A 113 -4.14 -1.06 -11.76
CA LEU A 113 -3.13 -1.11 -12.83
C LEU A 113 -2.30 0.17 -12.93
N TRP A 114 -2.93 1.35 -12.76
CA TRP A 114 -2.21 2.63 -12.83
C TRP A 114 -1.30 2.84 -11.62
N ILE A 115 -1.78 2.49 -10.43
CA ILE A 115 -0.97 2.50 -9.22
C ILE A 115 0.21 1.55 -9.42
N CYS A 116 -0.05 0.30 -9.80
CA CYS A 116 0.99 -0.68 -10.11
C CYS A 116 2.00 -0.13 -11.11
N HIS A 117 1.57 0.46 -12.23
CA HIS A 117 2.48 1.05 -13.22
C HIS A 117 3.38 2.14 -12.62
N ALA A 118 2.83 3.02 -11.78
CA ALA A 118 3.61 4.04 -11.09
C ALA A 118 4.67 3.42 -10.16
N LEU A 119 4.29 2.36 -9.44
CA LEU A 119 5.21 1.59 -8.61
C LEU A 119 6.31 0.95 -9.50
N HIS A 120 5.95 0.36 -10.64
CA HIS A 120 6.89 -0.24 -11.62
C HIS A 120 7.89 0.76 -12.22
N CYS A 121 7.51 2.04 -12.32
CA CYS A 121 8.38 3.09 -12.82
C CYS A 121 9.27 3.72 -11.74
N ASN A 122 9.42 3.08 -10.57
CA ASN A 122 10.24 3.57 -9.45
C ASN A 122 9.93 5.03 -9.08
N ALA A 123 8.64 5.38 -9.05
CA ALA A 123 8.17 6.73 -8.75
C ALA A 123 8.72 7.19 -7.39
N ARG A 124 9.41 8.33 -7.28
CA ARG A 124 9.91 8.81 -5.98
C ARG A 124 8.78 9.13 -5.00
N SER A 125 7.70 9.73 -5.51
CA SER A 125 6.48 10.00 -4.77
C SER A 125 5.26 9.48 -5.54
N VAL A 126 4.36 8.81 -4.83
CA VAL A 126 3.06 8.37 -5.36
C VAL A 126 1.98 8.93 -4.44
N MET A 127 1.17 9.82 -4.99
CA MET A 127 0.01 10.41 -4.31
C MET A 127 -1.24 9.98 -5.05
N VAL A 128 -1.97 9.05 -4.44
CA VAL A 128 -3.21 8.52 -5.00
C VAL A 128 -4.36 8.99 -4.14
N THR A 129 -5.20 9.84 -4.73
CA THR A 129 -6.47 10.26 -4.14
C THR A 129 -7.57 9.71 -5.01
N ILE A 130 -8.10 8.54 -4.61
CA ILE A 130 -9.28 7.96 -5.23
C ILE A 130 -10.46 8.35 -4.35
N THR A 131 -11.26 9.30 -4.82
CA THR A 131 -12.57 9.59 -4.23
C THR A 131 -13.57 8.70 -4.94
N SER A 132 -13.78 7.52 -4.37
CA SER A 132 -14.78 6.57 -4.86
C SER A 132 -15.74 6.25 -3.74
N LYS A 133 -17.02 6.01 -4.05
CA LYS A 133 -17.95 5.34 -3.11
C LYS A 133 -17.95 3.82 -3.29
N THR A 134 -17.49 3.34 -4.45
CA THR A 134 -17.59 1.97 -4.93
C THR A 134 -16.31 1.16 -4.71
N LEU A 135 -15.13 1.78 -4.66
CA LEU A 135 -13.89 1.07 -4.38
C LEU A 135 -13.91 0.57 -2.94
N LYS A 136 -14.28 -0.70 -2.80
CA LYS A 136 -14.37 -1.42 -1.52
C LYS A 136 -13.17 -2.31 -1.27
N VAL A 137 -12.45 -2.73 -2.31
CA VAL A 137 -11.33 -3.67 -2.19
C VAL A 137 -10.12 -3.12 -2.94
N LEU A 138 -8.96 -3.10 -2.29
CA LEU A 138 -7.67 -2.77 -2.87
C LEU A 138 -6.73 -3.94 -2.64
N ILE A 139 -6.14 -4.45 -3.71
CA ILE A 139 -5.15 -5.53 -3.66
C ILE A 139 -3.84 -5.00 -4.25
N MET A 140 -2.78 -5.02 -3.45
CA MET A 140 -1.43 -4.68 -3.84
C MET A 140 -0.53 -5.87 -3.52
N ASP A 141 0.00 -6.51 -4.55
CA ASP A 141 0.83 -7.72 -4.39
C ASP A 141 2.32 -7.41 -4.58
N ILE A 142 3.14 -8.36 -4.15
CA ILE A 142 4.60 -8.50 -4.27
C ILE A 142 5.18 -8.01 -5.60
N ASP A 143 4.49 -8.27 -6.71
CA ASP A 143 4.92 -7.84 -8.05
C ASP A 143 4.96 -6.30 -8.21
N CYS A 144 4.48 -5.56 -7.22
CA CYS A 144 4.53 -4.10 -7.14
C CYS A 144 5.81 -3.56 -6.44
N SER A 145 6.79 -4.40 -6.11
CA SER A 145 7.93 -4.01 -5.27
C SER A 145 9.02 -3.21 -6.02
N TYR A 146 9.16 -1.91 -5.74
CA TYR A 146 10.25 -1.04 -6.25
C TYR A 146 10.73 -0.01 -5.23
N THR A 147 11.99 0.42 -5.36
CA THR A 147 12.74 1.15 -4.34
C THR A 147 12.39 2.63 -4.34
N PHE A 148 11.46 3.00 -3.46
CA PHE A 148 11.13 4.39 -3.20
C PHE A 148 12.22 5.08 -2.37
N GLU A 149 12.71 6.23 -2.85
CA GLU A 149 13.50 7.15 -2.01
C GLU A 149 12.63 7.83 -0.93
N GLU A 150 11.35 8.08 -1.22
CA GLU A 150 10.38 8.73 -0.31
C GLU A 150 9.15 7.85 -0.01
N GLN A 151 8.50 8.04 1.13
CA GLN A 151 7.34 7.22 1.52
C GLN A 151 6.10 7.54 0.68
N CYS A 152 5.58 6.55 -0.06
CA CYS A 152 4.29 6.65 -0.79
C CYS A 152 3.14 6.95 0.18
N SER A 153 2.11 7.70 -0.25
CA SER A 153 0.89 7.88 0.56
C SER A 153 -0.39 7.58 -0.20
N ILE A 154 -1.27 6.79 0.42
CA ILE A 154 -2.51 6.27 -0.17
C ILE A 154 -3.69 6.74 0.69
N SER A 155 -4.73 7.32 0.09
CA SER A 155 -5.93 7.76 0.82
C SER A 155 -7.21 7.30 0.13
N ILE A 156 -7.93 6.35 0.75
CA ILE A 156 -9.15 5.76 0.20
C ILE A 156 -10.22 5.60 1.31
N PRO A 157 -11.03 6.63 1.59
CA PRO A 157 -11.99 6.61 2.70
C PRO A 157 -13.12 5.59 2.62
N SER A 158 -13.42 5.08 1.43
CA SER A 158 -14.49 4.11 1.17
C SER A 158 -14.05 2.65 1.24
N LEU A 159 -12.75 2.41 1.41
CA LEU A 159 -12.15 1.09 1.33
C LEU A 159 -12.65 0.22 2.48
N ILE A 160 -13.13 -0.98 2.19
CA ILE A 160 -13.62 -1.97 3.16
C ILE A 160 -12.56 -3.05 3.40
N ARG A 161 -11.84 -3.45 2.36
CA ARG A 161 -10.78 -4.46 2.41
C ARG A 161 -9.49 -3.98 1.76
N LEU A 162 -8.39 -4.15 2.47
CA LEU A 162 -7.03 -3.95 1.96
C LEU A 162 -6.29 -5.28 1.97
N ASP A 163 -5.80 -5.74 0.84
CA ASP A 163 -4.79 -6.79 0.77
C ASP A 163 -3.48 -6.14 0.28
N TYR A 164 -2.45 -6.17 1.11
CA TYR A 164 -1.19 -5.49 0.88
C TYR A 164 -0.02 -6.42 1.17
N SER A 165 0.76 -6.73 0.14
CA SER A 165 1.98 -7.50 0.24
C SER A 165 3.12 -6.70 -0.39
N THR A 166 4.26 -6.59 0.30
CA THR A 166 5.41 -5.82 -0.20
C THR A 166 6.73 -6.52 0.09
N PHE A 167 7.74 -6.28 -0.75
CA PHE A 167 9.14 -6.59 -0.48
C PHE A 167 9.96 -5.38 0.02
N GLN A 168 9.32 -4.21 0.18
CA GLN A 168 9.99 -2.91 0.27
C GLN A 168 9.25 -1.90 1.17
N ARG A 169 9.50 -0.59 0.99
CA ARG A 169 9.05 0.48 1.88
C ARG A 169 7.52 0.53 2.00
N ILE A 170 7.04 0.72 3.23
CA ILE A 170 5.62 0.66 3.59
C ILE A 170 4.94 2.01 3.30
N PRO A 171 3.80 2.06 2.59
CA PRO A 171 3.10 3.31 2.30
C PRO A 171 2.44 3.87 3.55
N LEU A 172 2.35 5.20 3.61
CA LEU A 172 1.54 5.91 4.59
C LEU A 172 0.07 5.89 4.15
N LEU A 173 -0.74 5.06 4.79
CA LEU A 173 -2.18 5.04 4.56
C LEU A 173 -2.85 6.18 5.34
N LYS A 174 -3.63 7.00 4.64
CA LYS A 174 -4.36 8.15 5.19
C LYS A 174 -5.85 7.94 5.02
N SER A 175 -6.63 8.42 5.98
CA SER A 175 -8.11 8.50 5.87
C SER A 175 -8.81 7.17 5.53
N MET A 176 -8.50 6.05 6.20
CA MET A 176 -9.10 4.72 5.97
C MET A 176 -10.38 4.48 6.80
N LYS A 177 -11.37 5.38 6.71
CA LYS A 177 -12.51 5.43 7.65
C LYS A 177 -13.48 4.24 7.59
N SER A 178 -13.59 3.58 6.45
CA SER A 178 -14.51 2.44 6.23
C SER A 178 -13.80 1.09 6.25
N LEU A 179 -12.51 1.04 6.60
CA LEU A 179 -11.73 -0.19 6.48
C LEU A 179 -12.12 -1.17 7.59
N GLU A 180 -12.65 -2.31 7.18
CA GLU A 180 -13.09 -3.39 8.07
C GLU A 180 -12.08 -4.52 8.09
N ARG A 181 -11.44 -4.83 6.95
CA ARG A 181 -10.54 -5.96 6.79
C ARG A 181 -9.20 -5.56 6.21
N ALA A 182 -8.12 -6.05 6.78
CA ALA A 182 -6.78 -5.84 6.24
C ALA A 182 -5.97 -7.15 6.25
N CYS A 183 -5.40 -7.52 5.11
CA CYS A 183 -4.32 -8.49 5.00
C CYS A 183 -3.04 -7.71 4.67
N ALA A 184 -2.02 -7.81 5.51
CA ALA A 184 -0.78 -7.07 5.38
C ALA A 184 0.41 -8.00 5.59
N VAL A 185 1.08 -8.38 4.50
CA VAL A 185 2.28 -9.19 4.49
C VAL A 185 3.48 -8.29 4.17
N LEU A 186 4.21 -7.90 5.22
CA LEU A 186 5.36 -7.02 5.11
C LEU A 186 6.63 -7.85 5.01
N ASN A 187 7.15 -8.01 3.80
CA ASN A 187 8.47 -8.58 3.60
C ASN A 187 9.49 -7.43 3.44
N THR A 188 10.38 -7.22 4.40
CA THR A 188 11.24 -6.03 4.41
C THR A 188 12.69 -6.35 4.72
N TYR A 189 13.42 -6.83 3.71
CA TYR A 189 14.87 -7.07 3.80
C TYR A 189 15.72 -5.80 3.54
N TYR A 190 15.10 -4.72 3.09
CA TYR A 190 15.72 -3.39 2.92
C TYR A 190 15.31 -2.44 4.06
N HIS A 191 16.06 -1.34 4.26
CA HIS A 191 15.86 -0.39 5.37
C HIS A 191 14.37 -0.08 5.63
N THR A 192 13.84 -0.62 6.73
CA THR A 192 12.49 -0.35 7.22
C THR A 192 12.63 0.25 8.60
N GLU A 193 12.06 1.44 8.77
CA GLU A 193 12.09 2.14 10.04
C GLU A 193 10.93 1.66 10.92
N VAL A 194 11.16 1.59 12.23
CA VAL A 194 10.14 1.23 13.23
C VAL A 194 8.92 2.15 13.11
N ASP A 195 9.16 3.42 12.81
CA ASP A 195 8.10 4.42 12.65
C ASP A 195 7.22 4.17 11.41
N ASP A 196 7.76 3.56 10.34
CA ASP A 196 6.96 3.21 9.16
C ASP A 196 5.93 2.12 9.50
N ILE A 197 6.37 1.06 10.20
CA ILE A 197 5.48 -0.02 10.68
C ILE A 197 4.45 0.53 11.66
N ARG A 198 4.89 1.35 12.61
CA ARG A 198 4.00 1.97 13.61
C ARG A 198 2.91 2.82 12.95
N GLN A 199 3.29 3.67 11.98
CA GLN A 199 2.33 4.50 11.27
C GLN A 199 1.37 3.67 10.42
N PHE A 200 1.87 2.63 9.77
CA PHE A 200 1.06 1.70 9.00
C PHE A 200 0.05 0.97 9.87
N LEU A 201 0.46 0.32 10.96
CA LEU A 201 -0.47 -0.34 11.88
C LEU A 201 -1.48 0.65 12.46
N LYS A 202 -1.04 1.86 12.83
CA LYS A 202 -1.94 2.91 13.32
C LYS A 202 -3.05 3.24 12.32
N SER A 203 -2.75 3.23 11.03
CA SER A 203 -3.75 3.45 9.98
C SER A 203 -4.78 2.33 9.86
N LEU A 204 -4.45 1.12 10.33
CA LEU A 204 -5.31 -0.06 10.35
C LEU A 204 -6.09 -0.22 11.67
N SER A 205 -5.92 0.67 12.65
CA SER A 205 -6.50 0.52 14.01
C SER A 205 -8.03 0.39 14.10
N GLY A 206 -8.75 0.73 13.02
CA GLY A 206 -10.21 0.64 12.95
C GLY A 206 -10.78 -0.70 12.48
N VAL A 207 -9.93 -1.62 11.99
CA VAL A 207 -10.36 -2.89 11.38
C VAL A 207 -10.95 -3.87 12.40
N THR A 208 -11.85 -4.74 11.92
CA THR A 208 -12.41 -5.88 12.66
C THR A 208 -11.62 -7.16 12.41
N ASP A 209 -11.03 -7.29 11.22
CA ASP A 209 -10.25 -8.47 10.83
C ASP A 209 -8.88 -8.05 10.29
N LEU A 210 -7.82 -8.53 10.93
CA LEU A 210 -6.44 -8.25 10.55
C LEU A 210 -5.68 -9.55 10.34
N ASN A 211 -5.18 -9.79 9.13
CA ASN A 211 -4.07 -10.69 8.89
C ASN A 211 -2.80 -9.86 8.78
N PHE A 212 -1.85 -10.03 9.71
CA PHE A 212 -0.59 -9.30 9.70
C PHE A 212 0.58 -10.26 9.83
N SER A 213 1.47 -10.24 8.84
CA SER A 213 2.69 -11.06 8.83
C SER A 213 3.88 -10.17 8.54
N TYR A 214 4.97 -10.36 9.28
CA TYR A 214 6.22 -9.66 9.07
C TYR A 214 7.35 -10.62 8.77
N GLU A 215 8.00 -10.43 7.62
CA GLU A 215 9.16 -11.18 7.19
C GLU A 215 10.27 -10.23 6.75
N GLY A 216 10.96 -9.63 7.71
CA GLY A 216 12.02 -8.67 7.41
C GLY A 216 13.18 -8.72 8.38
N ASN A 217 14.08 -7.74 8.29
CA ASN A 217 15.19 -7.63 9.23
C ASN A 217 14.69 -7.48 10.67
N MET A 218 15.58 -7.77 11.62
CA MET A 218 15.31 -7.53 13.04
C MET A 218 15.16 -6.03 13.31
N LEU A 219 14.12 -5.65 14.05
CA LEU A 219 13.78 -4.29 14.44
C LEU A 219 13.78 -4.16 15.96
N ASN A 220 14.45 -3.13 16.47
CA ASN A 220 14.41 -2.78 17.88
C ASN A 220 13.26 -1.80 18.13
N MET A 221 12.19 -2.31 18.73
CA MET A 221 10.99 -1.57 19.09
C MET A 221 11.16 -0.79 20.41
N GLY A 222 12.19 -1.09 21.20
CA GLY A 222 12.48 -0.43 22.48
C GLY A 222 11.25 -0.36 23.40
N ASN A 223 11.02 0.81 24.00
CA ASN A 223 9.82 1.13 24.80
C ASN A 223 8.75 1.88 23.98
N ILE A 224 8.82 1.81 22.65
CA ILE A 224 7.88 2.51 21.79
C ILE A 224 6.59 1.71 21.73
N GLN A 225 5.45 2.37 21.94
CA GLN A 225 4.13 1.81 21.61
C GLN A 225 3.97 1.72 20.08
N TRP A 226 4.58 0.69 19.49
CA TRP A 226 4.57 0.46 18.05
C TRP A 226 3.25 -0.12 17.56
N CYS A 227 2.60 -0.93 18.38
CA CYS A 227 1.28 -1.48 18.12
C CYS A 227 0.22 -0.50 18.64
N PRO A 228 -0.71 -0.02 17.80
CA PRO A 228 -1.82 0.81 18.25
C PRO A 228 -2.86 -0.04 18.99
N LYS A 229 -3.75 0.61 19.75
CA LYS A 229 -4.95 -0.07 20.24
C LYS A 229 -5.91 -0.39 19.09
N PHE A 230 -6.28 -1.65 18.98
CA PHE A 230 -7.26 -2.19 18.04
C PHE A 230 -8.57 -2.47 18.78
N ASN A 231 -9.36 -1.43 19.06
CA ASN A 231 -10.57 -1.57 19.89
C ASN A 231 -11.71 -2.32 19.21
N ASN A 232 -11.66 -2.50 17.88
CA ASN A 232 -12.70 -3.16 17.10
C ASN A 232 -12.27 -4.53 16.58
N LEU A 233 -11.02 -4.93 16.79
CA LEU A 233 -10.45 -6.13 16.18
C LEU A 233 -10.98 -7.37 16.89
N THR A 234 -11.74 -8.18 16.15
CA THR A 234 -12.32 -9.46 16.60
C THR A 234 -11.52 -10.64 16.07
N THR A 235 -10.91 -10.52 14.89
CA THR A 235 -10.14 -11.60 14.26
C THR A 235 -8.69 -11.16 13.99
N LEU A 236 -7.71 -11.86 14.55
CA LEU A 236 -6.30 -11.66 14.28
C LEU A 236 -5.68 -12.92 13.69
N THR A 237 -5.14 -12.83 12.48
CA THR A 237 -4.27 -13.85 11.90
C THR A 237 -2.84 -13.33 11.84
N THR A 238 -1.88 -14.13 12.28
CA THR A 238 -0.44 -13.81 12.17
C THR A 238 0.35 -15.09 11.92
N SER A 239 1.65 -14.96 11.62
CA SER A 239 2.54 -16.09 11.36
C SER A 239 3.64 -16.23 12.40
N GLN A 240 4.49 -17.24 12.22
CA GLN A 240 5.59 -17.61 13.13
C GLN A 240 6.56 -16.49 13.57
N TRP A 241 6.55 -15.31 12.93
CA TRP A 241 7.41 -14.17 13.29
C TRP A 241 7.15 -13.64 14.71
N CYS A 242 5.94 -13.84 15.25
CA CYS A 242 5.59 -13.44 16.62
C CYS A 242 5.94 -14.50 17.68
N LEU A 243 6.44 -15.69 17.27
CA LEU A 243 6.75 -16.83 18.15
C LEU A 243 8.25 -16.98 18.47
N HIS A 244 8.96 -15.86 18.57
CA HIS A 244 10.30 -15.88 19.19
C HIS A 244 10.16 -16.24 20.68
N PRO A 245 11.15 -16.87 21.36
CA PRO A 245 11.03 -17.38 22.74
C PRO A 245 10.39 -16.46 23.81
N ASP A 246 10.46 -15.13 23.65
CA ASP A 246 9.83 -14.20 24.59
C ASP A 246 8.37 -13.83 24.25
N PHE A 247 7.85 -14.28 23.10
CA PHE A 247 6.52 -13.97 22.55
C PHE A 247 6.18 -12.47 22.51
N TYR A 248 7.20 -11.59 22.56
CA TYR A 248 7.02 -10.15 22.67
C TYR A 248 5.99 -9.57 21.70
N PRO A 249 6.04 -9.86 20.37
CA PRO A 249 5.09 -9.26 19.45
C PRO A 249 3.66 -9.77 19.67
N LEU A 250 3.53 -11.05 20.00
CA LEU A 250 2.23 -11.68 20.27
C LEU A 250 1.59 -11.06 21.51
N ILE A 251 2.33 -10.97 22.62
CA ILE A 251 1.86 -10.34 23.87
C ILE A 251 1.41 -8.90 23.61
N VAL A 252 2.21 -8.12 22.86
CA VAL A 252 1.84 -6.73 22.53
C VAL A 252 0.55 -6.67 21.71
N PHE A 253 0.32 -7.56 20.75
CA PHE A 253 -0.95 -7.60 20.01
C PHE A 253 -2.13 -7.94 20.92
N LEU A 254 -2.00 -8.94 21.79
CA LEU A 254 -3.03 -9.36 22.72
C LEU A 254 -3.38 -8.26 23.73
N GLN A 255 -2.38 -7.58 24.29
CA GLN A 255 -2.59 -6.43 25.19
C GLN A 255 -3.27 -5.23 24.52
N ASN A 256 -3.16 -5.10 23.19
CA ASN A 256 -3.72 -3.98 22.44
C ASN A 256 -5.02 -4.32 21.69
N SER A 257 -5.54 -5.54 21.84
CA SER A 257 -6.75 -6.02 21.14
C SER A 257 -7.79 -6.52 22.15
N PRO A 258 -8.44 -5.62 22.92
CA PRO A 258 -9.31 -6.01 24.03
C PRO A 258 -10.61 -6.71 23.61
N SER A 259 -10.99 -6.61 22.33
CA SER A 259 -12.21 -7.21 21.77
C SER A 259 -11.92 -8.41 20.87
N LEU A 260 -10.70 -8.97 20.95
CA LEU A 260 -10.29 -10.09 20.13
C LEU A 260 -11.08 -11.35 20.51
N GLU A 261 -11.72 -11.96 19.52
CA GLU A 261 -12.54 -13.17 19.63
C GLU A 261 -11.82 -14.40 19.07
N ILE A 262 -11.06 -14.23 17.98
CA ILE A 262 -10.38 -15.32 17.27
C ILE A 262 -8.93 -14.94 17.02
N LEU A 263 -8.01 -15.77 17.50
CA LEU A 263 -6.58 -15.72 17.16
C LEU A 263 -6.21 -16.90 16.26
N THR A 264 -5.66 -16.63 15.09
CA THR A 264 -5.10 -17.66 14.20
C THR A 264 -3.59 -17.49 14.04
N LEU A 265 -2.83 -18.56 14.28
CA LEU A 265 -1.38 -18.61 14.13
C LEU A 265 -1.01 -19.58 13.01
N GLU A 266 -0.54 -19.04 11.88
CA GLU A 266 -0.10 -19.81 10.72
C GLU A 266 1.42 -20.10 10.79
N LEU A 267 1.78 -21.36 11.02
CA LEU A 267 3.16 -21.80 11.28
C LEU A 267 3.68 -22.67 10.13
N ARG A 268 4.73 -22.21 9.43
CA ARG A 268 5.40 -22.96 8.36
C ARG A 268 6.79 -23.41 8.79
N GLY A 269 7.02 -24.73 8.85
CA GLY A 269 8.35 -25.33 9.03
C GLY A 269 9.13 -24.77 10.23
N VAL A 270 8.68 -25.10 11.44
CA VAL A 270 9.24 -24.55 12.68
C VAL A 270 10.61 -25.18 12.95
N GLY A 271 11.65 -24.55 12.43
CA GLY A 271 13.05 -24.92 12.67
C GLY A 271 13.89 -23.76 13.18
N HIS A 272 13.57 -22.52 12.77
CA HIS A 272 14.30 -21.32 13.19
C HIS A 272 13.36 -20.09 13.18
N THR A 273 12.62 -19.86 14.26
CA THR A 273 11.96 -18.54 14.46
C THR A 273 13.07 -17.52 14.76
N HIS A 274 13.34 -16.64 13.80
CA HIS A 274 14.32 -15.58 13.97
C HIS A 274 13.67 -14.43 14.76
N GLN A 275 14.38 -13.86 15.73
CA GLN A 275 13.90 -12.67 16.43
C GLN A 275 13.67 -11.55 15.42
N ARG A 276 12.41 -11.16 15.24
CA ARG A 276 12.06 -10.07 14.35
C ARG A 276 11.93 -8.77 15.10
N PHE A 277 11.08 -8.70 16.13
CA PHE A 277 10.93 -7.48 16.93
C PHE A 277 11.50 -7.71 18.33
N ILE A 278 12.31 -6.75 18.79
CA ILE A 278 12.87 -6.73 20.14
C ILE A 278 12.28 -5.54 20.88
N GLY A 279 11.71 -5.76 22.06
CA GLY A 279 11.33 -4.70 22.97
C GLY A 279 11.33 -5.19 24.40
N GLU A 280 11.12 -4.28 25.33
CA GLU A 280 11.01 -4.59 26.76
C GLU A 280 9.53 -4.65 27.15
N LEU A 281 9.16 -5.64 27.98
CA LEU A 281 7.85 -5.74 28.59
C LEU A 281 8.04 -5.84 30.10
N GLU A 282 7.53 -4.84 30.83
CA GLU A 282 7.44 -4.87 32.30
C GLU A 282 6.33 -5.84 32.74
N GLU A 283 5.22 -5.86 32.00
CA GLU A 283 4.05 -6.70 32.24
C GLU A 283 3.84 -7.65 31.05
N ARG A 284 3.93 -8.96 31.31
CA ARG A 284 3.72 -10.03 30.30
C ARG A 284 2.29 -10.58 30.31
N SER A 285 1.48 -10.17 31.28
CA SER A 285 0.07 -10.55 31.35
C SER A 285 -0.76 -9.82 30.30
N PHE A 286 -1.78 -10.49 29.81
CA PHE A 286 -2.82 -9.91 28.95
C PHE A 286 -4.18 -10.43 29.37
N SER A 287 -5.22 -9.60 29.24
CA SER A 287 -6.60 -9.98 29.48
C SER A 287 -7.35 -10.00 28.15
N CYS A 288 -7.60 -11.20 27.62
CA CYS A 288 -8.41 -11.39 26.42
C CYS A 288 -9.76 -11.98 26.83
N GLU A 289 -10.59 -11.17 27.50
CA GLU A 289 -11.88 -11.62 28.08
C GLU A 289 -12.90 -12.12 27.05
N HIS A 290 -12.68 -11.84 25.78
CA HIS A 290 -13.57 -12.19 24.67
C HIS A 290 -12.97 -13.21 23.72
N LEU A 291 -11.75 -13.70 23.98
CA LEU A 291 -11.07 -14.62 23.08
C LEU A 291 -11.66 -16.02 23.23
N ASP A 292 -12.47 -16.40 22.25
CA ASP A 292 -13.24 -17.65 22.23
C ASP A 292 -12.48 -18.78 21.53
N SER A 293 -11.53 -18.46 20.64
CA SER A 293 -10.81 -19.46 19.84
C SER A 293 -9.37 -19.08 19.56
N VAL A 294 -8.45 -20.03 19.75
CA VAL A 294 -7.06 -19.96 19.32
C VAL A 294 -6.76 -21.10 18.35
N ASP A 295 -6.71 -20.77 17.07
CA ASP A 295 -6.41 -21.71 15.99
C ASP A 295 -4.92 -21.68 15.63
N ILE A 296 -4.21 -22.78 15.90
CA ILE A 296 -2.80 -22.96 15.53
C ILE A 296 -2.74 -23.89 14.32
N VAL A 297 -2.36 -23.36 13.16
CA VAL A 297 -2.29 -24.10 11.90
C VAL A 297 -0.83 -24.34 11.54
N CYS A 298 -0.40 -25.59 11.66
CA CYS A 298 0.96 -26.05 11.45
C CYS A 298 1.11 -26.69 10.06
N TRP A 299 2.19 -26.34 9.35
CA TRP A 299 2.55 -26.96 8.08
C TRP A 299 3.93 -27.60 8.17
N GLY A 300 3.98 -28.94 8.18
CA GLY A 300 5.24 -29.71 8.13
C GLY A 300 6.04 -29.73 9.43
N VAL A 301 5.36 -29.69 10.59
CA VAL A 301 5.97 -29.71 11.93
C VAL A 301 6.18 -31.16 12.39
N GLN A 302 7.30 -31.44 13.06
CA GLN A 302 7.51 -32.72 13.75
C GLN A 302 6.74 -32.75 15.07
N GLU A 303 6.20 -33.90 15.49
CA GLU A 303 5.57 -34.04 16.80
C GLU A 303 6.54 -33.57 17.91
N HIS A 304 6.10 -32.59 18.73
CA HIS A 304 6.83 -31.95 19.85
C HIS A 304 7.83 -30.83 19.49
N ASP A 305 7.31 -29.66 19.12
CA ASP A 305 8.09 -28.41 19.05
C ASP A 305 8.03 -27.65 20.39
N PRO A 306 9.17 -27.37 21.05
CA PRO A 306 9.20 -26.68 22.35
C PRO A 306 8.63 -25.25 22.30
N VAL A 307 8.61 -24.59 21.14
CA VAL A 307 7.97 -23.27 20.99
C VAL A 307 6.45 -23.39 21.10
N LEU A 308 5.87 -24.47 20.58
CA LEU A 308 4.44 -24.73 20.68
C LEU A 308 4.03 -25.04 22.13
N ASP A 309 4.84 -25.83 22.83
CA ASP A 309 4.58 -26.14 24.25
C ASP A 309 4.61 -24.86 25.11
N ASN A 310 5.63 -24.01 24.94
CA ASN A 310 5.74 -22.73 25.65
C ASN A 310 4.62 -21.74 25.28
N LEU A 311 4.12 -21.79 24.04
CA LEU A 311 3.00 -20.96 23.59
C LEU A 311 1.71 -21.37 24.31
N VAL A 312 1.43 -22.68 24.39
CA VAL A 312 0.26 -23.20 25.11
C VAL A 312 0.36 -22.85 26.60
N GLU A 313 1.54 -22.97 27.21
CA GLU A 313 1.78 -22.53 28.58
C GLU A 313 1.46 -21.03 28.76
N LEU A 314 2.00 -20.15 27.90
CA LEU A 314 1.72 -18.71 27.94
C LEU A 314 0.23 -18.40 27.85
N LEU A 315 -0.49 -19.04 26.93
CA LEU A 315 -1.93 -18.80 26.73
C LEU A 315 -2.75 -19.25 27.96
N THR A 316 -2.45 -20.43 28.49
CA THR A 316 -3.15 -20.97 29.67
C THR A 316 -2.85 -20.19 30.94
N GLU A 317 -1.62 -19.70 31.14
CA GLU A 317 -1.26 -18.81 32.26
C GLU A 317 -2.04 -17.48 32.23
N ASN A 318 -2.51 -17.06 31.06
CA ASN A 318 -3.30 -15.85 30.85
C ASN A 318 -4.81 -16.11 30.74
N GLY A 319 -5.26 -17.31 31.13
CA GLY A 319 -6.68 -17.61 31.33
C GLY A 319 -7.42 -18.16 30.11
N ILE A 320 -6.71 -18.57 29.06
CA ILE A 320 -7.30 -19.27 27.90
C ILE A 320 -7.43 -20.75 28.25
N GLU A 321 -8.63 -21.31 28.09
CA GLU A 321 -8.89 -22.71 28.43
C GLU A 321 -8.29 -23.66 27.37
N PRO A 322 -7.75 -24.83 27.76
CA PRO A 322 -7.11 -25.74 26.80
C PRO A 322 -8.01 -26.24 25.66
N ASP A 323 -9.33 -26.24 25.85
CA ASP A 323 -10.31 -26.61 24.82
C ASP A 323 -10.61 -25.49 23.83
N GLU A 324 -10.27 -24.23 24.14
CA GLU A 324 -10.29 -23.09 23.21
C GLU A 324 -9.06 -23.07 22.29
N ILE A 325 -8.05 -23.92 22.57
CA ILE A 325 -6.83 -24.03 21.79
C ILE A 325 -6.92 -25.20 20.81
N HIS A 326 -6.97 -24.88 19.52
CA HIS A 326 -7.12 -25.85 18.44
C HIS A 326 -5.83 -25.95 17.62
N ILE A 327 -5.14 -27.09 17.72
CA ILE A 327 -3.89 -27.34 16.98
C ILE A 327 -4.20 -28.25 15.77
N ASN A 328 -4.02 -27.70 14.57
CA ASN A 328 -4.19 -28.39 13.29
C ASN A 328 -2.80 -28.64 12.67
N ILE A 329 -2.42 -29.91 12.43
CA ILE A 329 -1.10 -30.34 11.93
C ILE A 329 -1.17 -30.81 10.48
#